data_AF-A0A0G0RYY3-F1
#
_entry.id   AF-A0A0G0RYY3-F1
#
_cell.length_a   1.000
_cell.length_b   1.000
_cell.length_c   1.000
_cell.angle_alpha   90.00
_cell.angle_beta   90.00
_cell.angle_gamma   90.00
#
_symmetry.space_group_name_H-M   'P 1'
#
loop_
_entity.id
_entity.type
_entity.pdbx_description
1 polymer ?
#
loop_
_entity_poly.entity_id
_entity_poly.type
_entity_poly.pdbx_seq_one_letter_code
_entity_poly.pdbx_strand_id
1 'polypeptide(L)'
;MDNIVEQLKTLKEIKPRAEWVNSSRELLLSQISAQAENSKTLVGANVWFFFKSAMPSGVLRFVAQPIGVLSVILLFIAGTGILGVNASKTSLPGDLLYPVKLTSEKVSLSLIINDSKKAEKHLEYAEERVKEMEAVSAQPLETQDKKDKIKQAVSGLMDQMEGAQNQLDKVKDANELGQTENKVIVEVALGVDKKAEELSQKIAIQKEEYKEDKELETAFGAAQASTNQTGVKAVEVVINGVENSKLEMPTKEIMNVIQKKIENTAVTVEEMKKSIEQAGAVENQVDVILEMKDRPTTATSTLSEAQEFLNQGDLTGAIERIKTTVGITNEVKDTVSHVEATIVSPAPVVNSTVVVPEPAAVDVKVNTDVIIKPTN
;
A
#
# COMPACT_ATOMS: atom_id res chain seq x y z
N MET A 1 -59.16 13.16 20.36
CA MET A 1 -58.28 12.34 19.48
C MET A 1 -57.40 11.38 20.28
N ASP A 2 -57.24 11.61 21.59
CA ASP A 2 -56.30 10.86 22.44
C ASP A 2 -56.67 9.38 22.65
N ASN A 3 -57.95 9.04 22.64
CA ASN A 3 -58.44 7.67 22.84
C ASN A 3 -58.06 6.72 21.67
N ILE A 4 -58.01 7.23 20.45
CA ILE A 4 -57.64 6.43 19.25
C ILE A 4 -56.13 6.12 19.27
N VAL A 5 -55.31 7.03 19.80
CA VAL A 5 -53.87 6.85 19.90
C VAL A 5 -53.51 5.79 20.95
N GLU A 6 -54.24 5.71 22.06
CA GLU A 6 -54.11 4.61 23.03
C GLU A 6 -54.56 3.26 22.45
N GLN A 7 -55.68 3.24 21.73
CA GLN A 7 -56.18 2.03 21.04
C GLN A 7 -55.23 1.54 19.92
N LEU A 8 -54.51 2.43 19.24
CA LEU A 8 -53.52 2.04 18.23
C LEU A 8 -52.22 1.50 18.85
N LYS A 9 -51.84 1.99 20.04
CA LYS A 9 -50.65 1.52 20.75
C LYS A 9 -50.79 0.08 21.25
N THR A 10 -52.00 -0.38 21.56
CA THR A 10 -52.28 -1.77 21.97
C THR A 10 -52.27 -2.77 20.80
N LEU A 11 -52.34 -2.30 19.54
CA LEU A 11 -52.32 -3.17 18.35
C LEU A 11 -50.90 -3.52 17.87
N LYS A 12 -49.85 -3.00 18.51
CA LYS A 12 -48.44 -3.22 18.10
C LYS A 12 -47.98 -4.68 18.17
N GLU A 13 -48.71 -5.56 18.88
CA GLU A 13 -48.39 -6.98 19.02
C GLU A 13 -49.26 -7.92 18.17
N ILE A 14 -50.16 -7.39 17.34
CA ILE A 14 -51.04 -8.22 16.52
C ILE A 14 -50.29 -8.68 15.26
N LYS A 15 -50.00 -9.98 15.21
CA LYS A 15 -49.49 -10.62 13.99
C LYS A 15 -50.64 -10.77 12.99
N PRO A 16 -50.40 -10.52 11.69
CA PRO A 16 -51.40 -10.75 10.67
C PRO A 16 -51.81 -12.22 10.65
N ARG A 17 -53.11 -12.48 10.51
CA ARG A 17 -53.67 -13.84 10.41
C ARG A 17 -53.04 -14.57 9.21
N ALA A 18 -52.61 -15.81 9.41
CA ALA A 18 -51.84 -16.58 8.42
C ALA A 18 -52.54 -16.67 7.05
N GLU A 19 -53.86 -16.80 7.03
CA GLU A 19 -54.65 -16.83 5.78
C GLU A 19 -54.58 -15.54 4.98
N TRP A 20 -54.51 -14.38 5.66
CA TRP A 20 -54.38 -13.09 4.99
C TRP A 20 -52.99 -12.90 4.40
N VAL A 21 -51.96 -13.38 5.08
CA VAL A 21 -50.57 -13.35 4.57
C VAL A 21 -50.45 -14.23 3.32
N ASN A 22 -51.01 -15.43 3.33
CA ASN A 22 -50.94 -16.35 2.20
C ASN A 22 -51.70 -15.80 0.98
N SER A 23 -52.93 -15.31 1.16
CA SER A 23 -53.71 -14.70 0.07
C SER A 23 -53.07 -13.43 -0.50
N SER A 24 -52.50 -12.57 0.36
CA SER A 24 -51.77 -11.38 -0.09
C SER A 24 -50.50 -11.76 -0.86
N ARG A 25 -49.80 -12.82 -0.43
CA ARG A 25 -48.62 -13.34 -1.12
C ARG A 25 -48.98 -13.89 -2.50
N GLU A 26 -50.06 -14.67 -2.62
CA GLU A 26 -50.53 -15.19 -3.90
C GLU A 26 -50.94 -14.07 -4.85
N LEU A 27 -51.66 -13.06 -4.35
CA LEU A 27 -52.10 -11.92 -5.15
C LEU A 27 -50.89 -11.10 -5.64
N LEU A 28 -49.91 -10.84 -4.78
CA LEU A 28 -48.66 -10.17 -5.16
C LEU A 28 -47.83 -11.02 -6.14
N LEU A 29 -47.73 -12.33 -5.94
CA LEU A 29 -47.02 -13.21 -6.88
C LEU A 29 -47.73 -13.27 -8.24
N SER A 30 -49.06 -13.20 -8.28
CA SER A 30 -49.82 -13.11 -9.53
C SER A 30 -49.57 -11.80 -10.28
N GLN A 31 -49.47 -10.68 -9.56
CA GLN A 31 -49.15 -9.38 -10.15
C GLN A 31 -47.69 -9.29 -10.59
N ILE A 32 -46.76 -9.81 -9.78
CA ILE A 32 -45.33 -9.83 -10.10
C ILE A 32 -45.07 -10.76 -11.28
N SER A 33 -45.70 -11.95 -11.35
CA SER A 33 -45.53 -12.85 -12.50
C SER A 33 -46.15 -12.28 -13.78
N ALA A 34 -47.34 -11.70 -13.71
CA ALA A 34 -47.96 -11.01 -14.85
C ALA A 34 -47.15 -9.78 -15.32
N GLN A 35 -46.46 -9.09 -14.41
CA GLN A 35 -45.60 -7.94 -14.73
C GLN A 35 -44.18 -8.35 -15.14
N ALA A 36 -43.68 -9.50 -14.66
CA ALA A 36 -42.36 -10.03 -14.99
C ALA A 36 -42.29 -10.66 -16.39
N GLU A 37 -43.41 -11.14 -16.95
CA GLU A 37 -43.45 -11.56 -18.36
C GLU A 37 -43.30 -10.37 -19.32
N ASN A 38 -43.67 -9.15 -18.88
CA ASN A 38 -43.59 -7.93 -19.68
C ASN A 38 -42.25 -7.17 -19.55
N SER A 39 -41.28 -7.68 -18.78
CA SER A 39 -39.95 -7.05 -18.61
C SER A 39 -38.85 -7.66 -19.47
N LYS A 40 -39.18 -8.55 -20.42
CA LYS A 40 -38.29 -8.91 -21.55
C LYS A 40 -38.24 -7.82 -22.62
N THR A 41 -38.23 -6.55 -22.22
CA THR A 41 -37.99 -5.45 -23.13
C THR A 41 -36.50 -5.41 -23.39
N LEU A 42 -36.11 -6.00 -24.51
CA LEU A 42 -34.78 -6.00 -25.11
C LEU A 42 -34.09 -4.63 -24.97
N VAL A 43 -33.21 -4.49 -23.97
CA VAL A 43 -32.37 -3.30 -23.76
C VAL A 43 -31.58 -2.96 -25.03
N GLY A 44 -31.19 -3.96 -25.82
CA GLY A 44 -30.51 -3.77 -27.10
C GLY A 44 -31.36 -3.13 -28.21
N ALA A 45 -32.69 -3.35 -28.23
CA ALA A 45 -33.56 -2.85 -29.29
C ALA A 45 -33.82 -1.33 -29.15
N ASN A 46 -33.95 -0.84 -27.90
CA ASN A 46 -34.17 0.59 -27.65
C ASN A 46 -32.90 1.41 -27.91
N VAL A 47 -31.72 0.95 -27.47
CA VAL A 47 -30.45 1.67 -27.68
C VAL A 47 -30.14 1.83 -29.18
N TRP A 48 -30.39 0.79 -29.99
CA TRP A 48 -30.20 0.83 -31.45
C TRP A 48 -31.14 1.83 -32.14
N PHE A 49 -32.41 1.90 -31.71
CA PHE A 49 -33.37 2.85 -32.23
C PHE A 49 -32.99 4.30 -31.91
N PHE A 50 -32.53 4.56 -30.68
CA PHE A 50 -32.03 5.87 -30.26
C PHE A 50 -30.76 6.28 -31.04
N PHE A 51 -29.79 5.37 -31.22
CA PHE A 51 -28.58 5.65 -31.99
C PHE A 51 -28.87 5.94 -33.47
N LYS A 52 -29.78 5.17 -34.09
CA LYS A 52 -30.16 5.37 -35.49
C LYS A 52 -30.94 6.67 -35.71
N SER A 53 -31.66 7.14 -34.70
CA SER A 53 -32.43 8.39 -34.77
C SER A 53 -31.57 9.63 -34.51
N ALA A 54 -30.49 9.52 -33.74
CA ALA A 54 -29.63 10.64 -33.36
C ALA A 54 -28.44 10.86 -34.33
N MET A 55 -27.98 9.83 -35.05
CA MET A 55 -26.85 9.93 -35.97
C MET A 55 -27.25 10.26 -37.42
N PRO A 56 -26.58 11.21 -38.09
CA PRO A 56 -26.74 11.43 -39.52
C PRO A 56 -26.42 10.15 -40.32
N SER A 57 -27.21 9.88 -41.37
CA SER A 57 -27.07 8.67 -42.21
C SER A 57 -25.67 8.49 -42.83
N GLY A 58 -24.92 9.58 -43.02
CA GLY A 58 -23.53 9.55 -43.47
C GLY A 58 -22.55 8.93 -42.46
N VAL A 59 -22.76 9.16 -41.16
CA VAL A 59 -21.91 8.59 -40.10
C VAL A 59 -22.14 7.09 -39.98
N LEU A 60 -23.40 6.63 -40.04
CA LEU A 60 -23.73 5.20 -40.06
C LEU A 60 -23.08 4.46 -41.23
N ARG A 61 -22.99 5.09 -42.40
CA ARG A 61 -22.32 4.53 -43.58
C ARG A 61 -20.80 4.46 -43.43
N PHE A 62 -20.21 5.47 -42.80
CA PHE A 62 -18.77 5.50 -42.50
C PHE A 62 -18.40 4.40 -41.50
N VAL A 63 -19.12 4.26 -40.39
CA VAL A 63 -18.86 3.24 -39.36
C VAL A 63 -19.14 1.82 -39.86
N ALA A 64 -19.98 1.62 -40.89
CA ALA A 64 -20.18 0.32 -41.51
C ALA A 64 -19.00 -0.17 -42.35
N GLN A 65 -18.02 0.69 -42.66
CA GLN A 65 -16.81 0.31 -43.38
C GLN A 65 -15.70 -0.12 -42.40
N PRO A 66 -14.81 -1.07 -42.76
CA PRO A 66 -13.74 -1.54 -41.88
C PRO A 66 -12.85 -0.40 -41.32
N ILE A 67 -12.55 0.60 -42.17
CA ILE A 67 -11.76 1.78 -41.81
C ILE A 67 -12.52 2.70 -40.83
N GLY A 68 -13.84 2.81 -40.98
CA GLY A 68 -14.66 3.63 -40.08
C GLY A 68 -14.88 2.98 -38.72
N VAL A 69 -15.02 1.65 -38.65
CA VAL A 69 -14.99 0.91 -37.37
C VAL A 69 -13.68 1.17 -36.64
N LEU A 70 -12.54 1.03 -37.33
CA LEU A 70 -11.21 1.31 -36.78
C LEU A 70 -11.08 2.76 -36.30
N SER A 71 -11.60 3.71 -37.07
CA SER A 71 -11.56 5.14 -36.74
C SER A 71 -12.44 5.48 -35.53
N VAL A 72 -13.61 4.86 -35.39
CA VAL A 72 -14.45 5.01 -34.18
C VAL A 72 -13.81 4.37 -32.97
N ILE A 73 -13.19 3.19 -33.11
CA ILE A 73 -12.43 2.56 -32.03
C ILE A 73 -11.26 3.45 -31.62
N LEU A 74 -10.50 4.00 -32.58
CA LEU A 74 -9.41 4.94 -32.32
C LEU A 74 -9.91 6.25 -31.67
N LEU A 75 -11.02 6.80 -32.14
CA LEU A 75 -11.64 7.99 -31.55
C LEU A 75 -12.22 7.73 -30.17
N PHE A 76 -12.72 6.52 -29.91
CA PHE A 76 -13.18 6.11 -28.59
C PHE A 76 -11.98 5.95 -27.67
N ILE A 77 -10.94 5.22 -28.06
CA ILE A 77 -9.69 5.08 -27.29
C ILE A 77 -9.02 6.44 -27.05
N ALA A 78 -8.94 7.30 -28.06
CA ALA A 78 -8.36 8.64 -27.94
C ALA A 78 -9.26 9.59 -27.13
N GLY A 79 -10.58 9.53 -27.33
CA GLY A 79 -11.56 10.37 -26.65
C GLY A 79 -11.74 10.01 -25.18
N THR A 80 -11.87 8.72 -24.86
CA THR A 80 -11.87 8.23 -23.47
C THR A 80 -10.48 8.28 -22.85
N GLY A 81 -9.41 8.14 -23.63
CA GLY A 81 -8.04 8.24 -23.15
C GLY A 81 -7.67 9.66 -22.71
N ILE A 82 -7.96 10.67 -23.52
CA ILE A 82 -7.60 12.06 -23.20
C ILE A 82 -8.49 12.64 -22.08
N LEU A 83 -9.79 12.32 -22.08
CA LEU A 83 -10.70 12.75 -21.01
C LEU A 83 -10.50 11.92 -19.73
N GLY A 84 -10.28 10.61 -19.86
CA GLY A 84 -10.04 9.69 -18.74
C GLY A 84 -8.72 9.96 -18.01
N VAL A 85 -7.64 10.31 -18.73
CA VAL A 85 -6.34 10.63 -18.11
C VAL A 85 -6.39 11.94 -17.34
N ASN A 86 -7.13 12.95 -17.82
CA ASN A 86 -7.28 14.20 -17.06
C ASN A 86 -8.19 14.01 -15.84
N ALA A 87 -9.28 13.25 -15.97
CA ALA A 87 -10.14 12.89 -14.85
C ALA A 87 -9.45 11.97 -13.82
N SER A 88 -8.51 11.12 -14.26
CA SER A 88 -7.74 10.26 -13.35
C SER A 88 -6.70 11.02 -12.55
N LYS A 89 -6.25 12.21 -12.96
CA LYS A 89 -5.26 12.96 -12.17
C LYS A 89 -5.75 13.30 -10.77
N THR A 90 -7.05 13.58 -10.64
CA THR A 90 -7.70 13.92 -9.36
C THR A 90 -8.30 12.72 -8.65
N SER A 91 -8.20 11.50 -9.20
CA SER A 91 -8.73 10.31 -8.55
C SER A 91 -7.87 9.92 -7.33
N LEU A 92 -8.53 9.52 -6.26
CA LEU A 92 -7.93 9.05 -5.02
C LEU A 92 -7.86 7.51 -4.97
N PRO A 93 -7.08 6.94 -4.03
CA PRO A 93 -7.10 5.50 -3.78
C PRO A 93 -8.52 4.94 -3.66
N GLY A 94 -8.78 3.81 -4.34
CA GLY A 94 -10.10 3.18 -4.42
C GLY A 94 -11.08 3.79 -5.44
N ASP A 95 -10.78 4.95 -6.05
CA ASP A 95 -11.62 5.49 -7.12
C ASP A 95 -11.47 4.69 -8.42
N LEU A 96 -12.54 4.65 -9.23
CA LEU A 96 -12.59 3.88 -10.48
C LEU A 96 -11.44 4.19 -11.44
N LEU A 97 -11.01 5.45 -11.51
CA LEU A 97 -9.95 5.91 -12.41
C LEU A 97 -8.55 5.90 -11.78
N TYR A 98 -8.42 5.50 -10.51
CA TYR A 98 -7.11 5.45 -9.84
C TYR A 98 -6.10 4.50 -10.51
N PRO A 99 -6.49 3.30 -10.97
CA PRO A 99 -5.58 2.44 -11.74
C PRO A 99 -5.09 3.11 -13.05
N VAL A 100 -5.93 3.94 -13.67
CA VAL A 100 -5.55 4.72 -14.86
C VAL A 100 -4.52 5.78 -14.50
N LYS A 101 -4.68 6.46 -13.35
CA LYS A 101 -3.67 7.39 -12.80
C LYS A 101 -2.32 6.71 -12.66
N LEU A 102 -2.26 5.62 -11.90
CA LEU A 102 -1.02 4.88 -11.65
C LEU A 102 -0.36 4.37 -12.93
N THR A 103 -1.16 3.91 -13.91
CA THR A 103 -0.64 3.46 -15.21
C THR A 103 -0.05 4.64 -16.00
N SER A 104 -0.72 5.79 -16.02
CA SER A 104 -0.21 7.00 -16.67
C SER A 104 1.12 7.47 -16.03
N GLU A 105 1.24 7.37 -14.71
CA GLU A 105 2.46 7.70 -13.98
C GLU A 105 3.63 6.76 -14.37
N LYS A 106 3.38 5.44 -14.41
CA LYS A 106 4.38 4.44 -14.85
C LYS A 106 4.84 4.65 -16.29
N VAL A 107 3.91 4.97 -17.21
CA VAL A 107 4.26 5.31 -18.59
C VAL A 107 5.12 6.57 -18.64
N SER A 108 4.76 7.62 -17.88
CA SER A 108 5.56 8.84 -17.78
C SER A 108 6.99 8.55 -17.30
N LEU A 109 7.16 7.71 -16.27
CA LEU A 109 8.49 7.32 -15.77
C LEU A 109 9.29 6.57 -16.81
N SER A 110 8.64 5.69 -17.58
CA SER A 110 9.29 4.87 -18.62
C SER A 110 9.80 5.71 -19.79
N LEU A 111 9.19 6.87 -20.05
CA LEU A 111 9.61 7.79 -21.11
C LEU A 111 10.77 8.71 -20.69
N ILE A 112 11.08 8.80 -19.39
CA ILE A 112 12.19 9.61 -18.89
C ILE A 112 13.49 8.81 -19.02
N ILE A 113 14.38 9.24 -19.91
CA ILE A 113 15.67 8.56 -20.13
C ILE A 113 16.69 8.92 -19.04
N ASN A 114 16.74 10.18 -18.63
CA ASN A 114 17.71 10.67 -17.65
C ASN A 114 17.34 10.23 -16.22
N ASP A 115 18.23 9.51 -15.54
CA ASP A 115 17.95 8.93 -14.23
C ASP A 115 17.82 9.99 -13.12
N SER A 116 18.57 11.09 -13.18
CA SER A 116 18.41 12.21 -12.24
C SER A 116 16.99 12.80 -12.32
N LYS A 117 16.50 13.09 -13.54
CA LYS A 117 15.13 13.57 -13.75
C LYS A 117 14.07 12.53 -13.37
N LYS A 118 14.38 11.24 -13.53
CA LYS A 118 13.49 10.16 -13.13
C LYS A 118 13.39 10.07 -11.60
N ALA A 119 14.48 10.28 -10.88
CA ALA A 119 14.49 10.39 -9.41
C ALA A 119 13.60 11.56 -8.93
N GLU A 120 13.73 12.73 -9.55
CA GLU A 120 12.85 13.87 -9.25
C GLU A 120 11.38 13.55 -9.53
N LYS A 121 11.10 12.83 -10.62
CA LYS A 121 9.73 12.47 -10.99
C LYS A 121 9.09 11.50 -10.00
N HIS A 122 9.86 10.56 -9.47
CA HIS A 122 9.42 9.72 -8.36
C HIS A 122 9.04 10.56 -7.13
N LEU A 123 9.82 11.60 -6.79
CA LEU A 123 9.51 12.48 -5.65
C LEU A 123 8.25 13.33 -5.89
N GLU A 124 7.98 13.73 -7.13
CA GLU A 124 6.71 14.38 -7.47
C GLU A 124 5.52 13.44 -7.24
N TYR A 125 5.63 12.16 -7.66
CA TYR A 125 4.55 11.20 -7.41
C TYR A 125 4.42 10.82 -5.94
N ALA A 126 5.52 10.79 -5.19
CA ALA A 126 5.49 10.66 -3.74
C ALA A 126 4.73 11.81 -3.08
N GLU A 127 4.96 13.04 -3.52
CA GLU A 127 4.19 14.20 -3.07
C GLU A 127 2.70 14.06 -3.36
N GLU A 128 2.34 13.54 -4.54
CA GLU A 128 0.96 13.23 -4.88
C GLU A 128 0.34 12.17 -3.96
N ARG A 129 1.12 11.15 -3.55
CA ARG A 129 0.65 10.17 -2.56
C ARG A 129 0.39 10.81 -1.19
N VAL A 130 1.26 11.72 -0.74
CA VAL A 130 1.04 12.46 0.52
C VAL A 130 -0.24 13.32 0.44
N LYS A 131 -0.46 14.02 -0.68
CA LYS A 131 -1.70 14.78 -0.93
C LYS A 131 -2.94 13.89 -0.97
N GLU A 132 -2.82 12.68 -1.53
CA GLU A 132 -3.91 11.70 -1.52
C GLU A 132 -4.26 11.26 -0.10
N MET A 133 -3.27 11.04 0.76
CA MET A 133 -3.53 10.72 2.17
C MET A 133 -4.26 11.88 2.88
N GLU A 134 -3.83 13.13 2.68
CA GLU A 134 -4.51 14.32 3.21
C GLU A 134 -5.96 14.43 2.70
N ALA A 135 -6.17 14.22 1.40
CA ALA A 135 -7.48 14.29 0.77
C ALA A 135 -8.41 13.19 1.29
N VAL A 136 -7.93 11.96 1.43
CA VAL A 136 -8.69 10.83 1.99
C VAL A 136 -9.03 11.09 3.46
N SER A 137 -8.09 11.62 4.26
CA SER A 137 -8.33 12.00 5.66
C SER A 137 -9.46 13.02 5.79
N ALA A 138 -9.59 13.95 4.84
CA ALA A 138 -10.65 14.95 4.82
C ALA A 138 -12.03 14.43 4.37
N GLN A 139 -12.13 13.22 3.79
CA GLN A 139 -13.41 12.71 3.28
C GLN A 139 -14.31 12.16 4.41
N PRO A 140 -15.65 12.30 4.28
CA PRO A 140 -16.63 11.67 5.16
C PRO A 140 -16.83 10.21 4.76
N LEU A 141 -15.80 9.39 4.93
CA LEU A 141 -15.83 7.94 4.70
C LEU A 141 -15.97 7.18 6.01
N GLU A 142 -16.47 5.95 5.92
CA GLU A 142 -16.40 4.99 7.01
C GLU A 142 -14.94 4.78 7.44
N THR A 143 -14.75 4.55 8.73
CA THR A 143 -13.42 4.50 9.35
C THR A 143 -12.51 3.44 8.72
N GLN A 144 -13.05 2.29 8.32
CA GLN A 144 -12.25 1.23 7.69
C GLN A 144 -11.84 1.57 6.26
N ASP A 145 -12.77 2.04 5.42
CA ASP A 145 -12.49 2.43 4.04
C ASP A 145 -11.45 3.56 3.97
N LYS A 146 -11.52 4.51 4.92
CA LYS A 146 -10.52 5.57 5.06
C LYS A 146 -9.12 5.00 5.32
N LYS A 147 -8.98 4.07 6.28
CA LYS A 147 -7.70 3.44 6.62
C LYS A 147 -7.11 2.70 5.42
N ASP A 148 -7.91 1.90 4.72
CA ASP A 148 -7.41 1.07 3.61
C ASP A 148 -6.92 1.94 2.45
N LYS A 149 -7.62 3.05 2.17
CA LYS A 149 -7.20 4.05 1.18
C LYS A 149 -5.92 4.78 1.58
N ILE A 150 -5.77 5.14 2.86
CA ILE A 150 -4.54 5.75 3.38
C ILE A 150 -3.38 4.77 3.27
N LYS A 151 -3.55 3.50 3.68
CA LYS A 151 -2.53 2.45 3.52
C LYS A 151 -2.11 2.27 2.07
N GLN A 152 -3.06 2.28 1.14
CA GLN A 152 -2.75 2.20 -0.28
C GLN A 152 -1.88 3.39 -0.74
N ALA A 153 -2.19 4.61 -0.30
CA ALA A 153 -1.36 5.77 -0.61
C ALA A 153 0.03 5.68 0.05
N VAL A 154 0.12 5.21 1.31
CA VAL A 154 1.37 5.02 2.05
C VAL A 154 2.27 3.99 1.36
N SER A 155 1.71 2.85 0.92
CA SER A 155 2.43 1.87 0.12
C SER A 155 2.92 2.47 -1.19
N GLY A 156 2.04 3.21 -1.89
CA GLY A 156 2.43 3.88 -3.13
C GLY A 156 3.54 4.92 -2.94
N LEU A 157 3.57 5.61 -1.81
CA LEU A 157 4.64 6.54 -1.44
C LEU A 157 5.97 5.80 -1.26
N MET A 158 5.95 4.66 -0.55
CA MET A 158 7.12 3.80 -0.36
C MET A 158 7.67 3.31 -1.70
N ASP A 159 6.80 2.87 -2.62
CA ASP A 159 7.20 2.46 -3.97
C ASP A 159 7.90 3.60 -4.73
N GLN A 160 7.40 4.84 -4.59
CA GLN A 160 8.04 6.00 -5.21
C GLN A 160 9.40 6.33 -4.57
N MET A 161 9.51 6.21 -3.24
CA MET A 161 10.80 6.39 -2.55
C MET A 161 11.82 5.36 -3.02
N GLU A 162 11.45 4.08 -3.07
CA GLU A 162 12.33 3.03 -3.60
C GLU A 162 12.73 3.30 -5.06
N GLY A 163 11.78 3.70 -5.89
CA GLY A 163 12.06 4.11 -7.27
C GLY A 163 13.08 5.24 -7.37
N ALA A 164 12.97 6.27 -6.53
CA ALA A 164 13.92 7.38 -6.44
C ALA A 164 15.30 6.91 -5.98
N GLN A 165 15.37 6.07 -4.94
CA GLN A 165 16.62 5.49 -4.43
C GLN A 165 17.35 4.71 -5.52
N ASN A 166 16.63 3.86 -6.26
CA ASN A 166 17.19 3.09 -7.36
C ASN A 166 17.74 3.97 -8.49
N GLN A 167 17.11 5.12 -8.77
CA GLN A 167 17.66 6.06 -9.75
C GLN A 167 18.86 6.83 -9.20
N LEU A 168 18.87 7.20 -7.92
CA LEU A 168 20.04 7.84 -7.29
C LEU A 168 21.28 6.93 -7.33
N ASP A 169 21.10 5.63 -7.11
CA ASP A 169 22.18 4.65 -7.23
C ASP A 169 22.76 4.63 -8.65
N LYS A 170 21.91 4.62 -9.68
CA LYS A 170 22.38 4.74 -11.08
C LYS A 170 23.07 6.06 -11.39
N VAL A 171 22.59 7.15 -10.80
CA VAL A 171 23.21 8.48 -10.96
C VAL A 171 24.60 8.49 -10.33
N LYS A 172 24.77 7.86 -9.16
CA LYS A 172 26.07 7.64 -8.53
C LYS A 172 27.00 6.84 -9.44
N ASP A 173 26.55 5.70 -9.94
CA ASP A 173 27.34 4.84 -10.82
C ASP A 173 27.74 5.58 -12.11
N ALA A 174 26.81 6.33 -12.72
CA ALA A 174 27.08 7.13 -13.91
C ALA A 174 28.06 8.29 -13.66
N ASN A 175 28.04 8.87 -12.44
CA ASN A 175 28.99 9.90 -12.01
C ASN A 175 30.41 9.33 -11.90
N GLU A 176 30.56 8.15 -11.29
CA GLU A 176 31.84 7.44 -11.17
C GLU A 176 32.43 7.08 -12.55
N LEU A 177 31.56 6.86 -13.55
CA LEU A 177 31.93 6.61 -14.94
C LEU A 177 32.14 7.89 -15.78
N GLY A 178 31.97 9.08 -15.20
CA GLY A 178 32.16 10.37 -15.87
C GLY A 178 31.16 10.65 -17.00
N GLN A 179 29.96 10.07 -16.94
CA GLN A 179 28.98 10.12 -18.03
C GLN A 179 28.04 11.33 -17.96
N THR A 180 28.02 12.07 -16.85
CA THR A 180 27.13 13.21 -16.62
C THR A 180 27.91 14.35 -15.95
N GLU A 181 27.51 15.60 -16.19
CA GLU A 181 28.11 16.73 -15.49
C GLU A 181 27.79 16.71 -13.99
N ASN A 182 28.83 16.66 -13.17
CA ASN A 182 28.73 16.52 -11.71
C ASN A 182 27.95 17.67 -11.05
N LYS A 183 27.98 18.88 -11.63
CA LYS A 183 27.18 20.02 -11.16
C LYS A 183 25.67 19.73 -11.24
N VAL A 184 25.21 19.14 -12.35
CA VAL A 184 23.80 18.79 -12.56
C VAL A 184 23.39 17.68 -11.60
N ILE A 185 24.26 16.68 -11.39
CA ILE A 185 24.03 15.60 -10.43
C ILE A 185 23.85 16.14 -9.02
N VAL A 186 24.74 17.02 -8.58
CA VAL A 186 24.70 17.64 -7.26
C VAL A 186 23.44 18.49 -7.08
N GLU A 187 23.08 19.31 -8.07
CA GLU A 187 21.86 20.14 -8.01
C GLU A 187 20.60 19.29 -7.88
N VAL A 188 20.48 18.23 -8.68
CA VAL A 188 19.35 17.32 -8.61
C VAL A 188 19.31 16.57 -7.27
N ALA A 189 20.44 16.06 -6.80
CA ALA A 189 20.50 15.34 -5.53
C ALA A 189 20.14 16.25 -4.34
N LEU A 190 20.57 17.52 -4.33
CA LEU A 190 20.11 18.50 -3.34
C LEU A 190 18.60 18.77 -3.44
N GLY A 191 18.06 18.85 -4.65
CA GLY A 191 16.61 18.98 -4.87
C GLY A 191 15.82 17.80 -4.33
N VAL A 192 16.33 16.57 -4.54
CA VAL A 192 15.76 15.33 -4.00
C VAL A 192 15.83 15.32 -2.48
N ASP A 193 16.96 15.69 -1.89
CA ASP A 193 17.13 15.76 -0.43
C ASP A 193 16.12 16.73 0.20
N LYS A 194 16.01 17.94 -0.36
CA LYS A 194 15.07 18.95 0.13
C LYS A 194 13.63 18.48 0.04
N LYS A 195 13.22 17.90 -1.08
CA LYS A 195 11.86 17.37 -1.24
C LYS A 195 11.59 16.19 -0.30
N ALA A 196 12.53 15.26 -0.14
CA ALA A 196 12.39 14.17 0.81
C ALA A 196 12.20 14.70 2.24
N GLU A 197 12.93 15.74 2.61
CA GLU A 197 12.77 16.40 3.91
C GLU A 197 11.38 17.02 4.11
N GLU A 198 10.88 17.75 3.10
CA GLU A 198 9.53 18.33 3.13
C GLU A 198 8.45 17.24 3.23
N LEU A 199 8.61 16.12 2.52
CA LEU A 199 7.70 14.98 2.59
C LEU A 199 7.75 14.32 3.97
N SER A 200 8.94 14.11 4.54
CA SER A 200 9.11 13.53 5.88
C SER A 200 8.37 14.34 6.95
N GLN A 201 8.41 15.68 6.84
CA GLN A 201 7.67 16.57 7.74
C GLN A 201 6.15 16.45 7.57
N LYS A 202 5.65 16.39 6.33
CA LYS A 202 4.21 16.19 6.07
C LYS A 202 3.71 14.83 6.57
N ILE A 203 4.52 13.79 6.39
CA ILE A 203 4.23 12.43 6.89
C ILE A 203 4.17 12.44 8.42
N ALA A 204 5.10 13.13 9.09
CA ALA A 204 5.10 13.25 10.55
C ALA A 204 3.82 13.90 11.10
N ILE A 205 3.30 14.93 10.40
CA ILE A 205 2.03 15.57 10.77
C ILE A 205 0.87 14.57 10.68
N GLN A 206 0.78 13.81 9.58
CA GLN A 206 -0.26 12.80 9.42
C GLN A 206 -0.12 11.65 10.41
N LYS A 207 1.11 11.23 10.71
CA LYS A 207 1.39 10.20 11.73
C LYS A 207 0.81 10.60 13.09
N GLU A 208 1.00 11.86 13.50
CA GLU A 208 0.47 12.38 14.77
C GLU A 208 -1.07 12.40 14.78
N GLU A 209 -1.72 12.68 13.64
CA GLU A 209 -3.17 12.61 13.49
C GLU A 209 -3.71 11.18 13.73
N TYR A 210 -2.95 10.16 13.35
CA TYR A 210 -3.34 8.75 13.44
C TYR A 210 -2.62 7.96 14.55
N LYS A 211 -2.05 8.62 15.56
CA LYS A 211 -1.27 7.98 16.63
C LYS A 211 -2.01 6.94 17.48
N GLU A 212 -3.35 6.97 17.47
CA GLU A 212 -4.18 5.99 18.19
C GLU A 212 -4.44 4.73 17.35
N ASP A 213 -4.20 4.80 16.04
CA ASP A 213 -4.30 3.66 15.14
C ASP A 213 -2.91 3.04 14.95
N LYS A 214 -2.64 1.97 15.72
CA LYS A 214 -1.32 1.30 15.69
C LYS A 214 -0.90 0.86 14.28
N GLU A 215 -1.85 0.46 13.43
CA GLU A 215 -1.53 -0.02 12.09
C GLU A 215 -1.13 1.14 11.16
N LEU A 216 -1.85 2.26 11.22
CA LEU A 216 -1.48 3.47 10.48
C LEU A 216 -0.24 4.14 11.06
N GLU A 217 -0.06 4.20 12.39
CA GLU A 217 1.15 4.73 13.04
C GLU A 217 2.40 3.99 12.53
N THR A 218 2.34 2.65 12.46
CA THR A 218 3.41 1.82 11.91
C THR A 218 3.61 2.08 10.42
N ALA A 219 2.54 2.18 9.63
CA ALA A 219 2.62 2.44 8.19
C ALA A 219 3.24 3.82 7.89
N PHE A 220 2.85 4.86 8.63
CA PHE A 220 3.43 6.20 8.48
C PHE A 220 4.89 6.24 8.96
N GLY A 221 5.23 5.55 10.06
CA GLY A 221 6.62 5.37 10.48
C GLY A 221 7.45 4.67 9.38
N ALA A 222 6.86 3.69 8.71
CA ALA A 222 7.50 3.00 7.59
C ALA A 222 7.79 3.93 6.40
N ALA A 223 6.81 4.74 6.02
CA ALA A 223 6.97 5.75 4.97
C ALA A 223 7.98 6.83 5.34
N GLN A 224 7.98 7.29 6.59
CA GLN A 224 8.94 8.28 7.09
C GLN A 224 10.37 7.75 7.02
N ALA A 225 10.61 6.50 7.45
CA ALA A 225 11.91 5.85 7.35
C ALA A 225 12.38 5.72 5.89
N SER A 226 11.50 5.26 4.99
CA SER A 226 11.80 5.15 3.56
C SER A 226 12.14 6.52 2.93
N THR A 227 11.43 7.57 3.35
CA THR A 227 11.68 8.95 2.90
C THR A 227 13.01 9.49 3.41
N ASN A 228 13.33 9.26 4.69
CA ASN A 228 14.60 9.66 5.29
C ASN A 228 15.78 8.95 4.61
N GLN A 229 15.66 7.66 4.31
CA GLN A 229 16.65 6.90 3.55
C GLN A 229 16.90 7.47 2.15
N THR A 230 15.86 7.90 1.45
CA THR A 230 16.00 8.59 0.15
C THR A 230 16.80 9.88 0.29
N GLY A 231 16.57 10.66 1.34
CA GLY A 231 17.37 11.85 1.65
C GLY A 231 18.84 11.52 1.94
N VAL A 232 19.12 10.48 2.74
CA VAL A 232 20.49 10.02 3.01
C VAL A 232 21.22 9.61 1.73
N LYS A 233 20.57 8.84 0.85
CA LYS A 233 21.13 8.47 -0.46
C LYS A 233 21.37 9.69 -1.34
N ALA A 234 20.49 10.68 -1.32
CA ALA A 234 20.69 11.91 -2.08
C ALA A 234 21.93 12.68 -1.57
N VAL A 235 22.13 12.77 -0.26
CA VAL A 235 23.32 13.39 0.33
C VAL A 235 24.59 12.61 0.00
N GLU A 236 24.54 11.26 -0.04
CA GLU A 236 25.65 10.42 -0.51
C GLU A 236 26.06 10.79 -1.95
N VAL A 237 25.08 10.97 -2.86
CA VAL A 237 25.33 11.40 -4.24
C VAL A 237 25.95 12.80 -4.30
N VAL A 238 25.51 13.73 -3.45
CA VAL A 238 26.09 15.08 -3.37
C VAL A 238 27.56 15.02 -2.96
N ILE A 239 27.89 14.28 -1.90
CA ILE A 239 29.26 14.16 -1.39
C ILE A 239 30.17 13.57 -2.46
N ASN A 240 29.74 12.47 -3.11
CA ASN A 240 30.49 11.84 -4.20
C ASN A 240 30.71 12.81 -5.38
N GLY A 241 29.70 13.61 -5.75
CA GLY A 241 29.83 14.63 -6.78
C GLY A 241 30.82 15.75 -6.43
N VAL A 242 30.81 16.23 -5.18
CA VAL A 242 31.71 17.28 -4.72
C VAL A 242 33.16 16.80 -4.69
N GLU A 243 33.41 15.61 -4.14
CA GLU A 243 34.75 15.01 -4.04
C GLU A 243 35.36 14.74 -5.42
N ASN A 244 34.59 14.17 -6.35
CA ASN A 244 35.09 13.77 -7.67
C ASN A 244 35.38 14.94 -8.62
N SER A 245 34.73 16.09 -8.46
CA SER A 245 34.92 17.26 -9.35
C SER A 245 35.54 18.48 -8.70
N LYS A 246 35.93 18.41 -7.41
CA LYS A 246 36.39 19.57 -6.64
C LYS A 246 35.44 20.76 -6.81
N LEU A 247 34.14 20.50 -6.80
CA LEU A 247 33.15 21.57 -6.85
C LEU A 247 33.31 22.42 -5.60
N GLU A 248 33.41 23.74 -5.77
CA GLU A 248 33.41 24.67 -4.64
C GLU A 248 31.99 24.78 -4.06
N MET A 249 31.60 23.78 -3.27
CA MET A 249 30.47 23.90 -2.36
C MET A 249 30.96 24.32 -0.98
N PRO A 250 30.26 25.23 -0.29
CA PRO A 250 30.59 25.55 1.09
C PRO A 250 30.49 24.29 1.95
N THR A 251 31.62 23.80 2.48
CA THR A 251 31.68 22.62 3.35
C THR A 251 30.69 22.73 4.52
N LYS A 252 30.49 23.95 5.03
CA LYS A 252 29.53 24.26 6.10
C LYS A 252 28.08 23.93 5.72
N GLU A 253 27.69 24.09 4.46
CA GLU A 253 26.34 23.79 3.99
C GLU A 253 26.09 22.28 3.99
N ILE A 254 27.04 21.49 3.45
CA ILE A 254 26.96 20.03 3.48
C ILE A 254 26.96 19.52 4.93
N MET A 255 27.80 20.10 5.80
CA MET A 255 27.82 19.73 7.21
C MET A 255 26.48 19.96 7.91
N ASN A 256 25.79 21.08 7.62
CA ASN A 256 24.47 21.33 8.18
C ASN A 256 23.42 20.32 7.66
N VAL A 257 23.51 19.94 6.38
CA VAL A 257 22.63 18.91 5.80
C VAL A 257 22.87 17.57 6.50
N ILE A 258 24.13 17.14 6.66
CA ILE A 258 24.48 15.89 7.36
C ILE A 258 24.02 15.94 8.82
N GLN A 259 24.25 17.05 9.53
CA GLN A 259 23.78 17.24 10.91
C GLN A 259 22.27 16.99 11.01
N LYS A 260 21.49 17.56 10.08
CA LYS A 260 20.05 17.34 10.03
C LYS A 260 19.69 15.87 9.78
N LYS A 261 20.48 15.16 8.96
CA LYS A 261 20.27 13.71 8.75
C LYS A 261 20.62 12.87 9.97
N ILE A 262 21.64 13.26 10.74
CA ILE A 262 21.94 12.64 12.04
C ILE A 262 20.72 12.79 12.97
N GLU A 263 20.17 14.00 13.09
CA GLU A 263 19.00 14.28 13.92
C GLU A 263 17.76 13.47 13.49
N ASN A 264 17.43 13.46 12.20
CA ASN A 264 16.29 12.70 11.68
C ASN A 264 16.48 11.18 11.84
N THR A 265 17.72 10.69 11.69
CA THR A 265 18.03 9.27 11.91
C THR A 265 17.95 8.91 13.40
N ALA A 266 18.35 9.81 14.30
CA ALA A 266 18.19 9.62 15.75
C ALA A 266 16.73 9.41 16.13
N VAL A 267 15.81 10.21 15.57
CA VAL A 267 14.36 10.03 15.78
C VAL A 267 13.92 8.63 15.34
N THR A 268 14.40 8.17 14.18
CA THR A 268 14.04 6.84 13.65
C THR A 268 14.58 5.71 14.55
N VAL A 269 15.77 5.90 15.15
CA VAL A 269 16.35 4.94 16.12
C VAL A 269 15.54 4.89 17.42
N GLU A 270 15.06 6.03 17.92
CA GLU A 270 14.18 6.05 19.10
C GLU A 270 12.82 5.37 18.81
N GLU A 271 12.27 5.55 17.61
CA GLU A 271 11.06 4.84 17.19
C GLU A 271 11.27 3.33 17.06
N MET A 272 12.43 2.91 16.53
CA MET A 272 12.84 1.50 16.49
C MET A 272 12.86 0.92 17.91
N LYS A 273 13.48 1.63 18.87
CA LYS A 273 13.55 1.22 20.26
C LYS A 273 12.16 1.06 20.88
N LYS A 274 11.26 2.03 20.68
CA LYS A 274 9.85 1.95 21.11
C LYS A 274 9.15 0.72 20.52
N SER A 275 9.38 0.44 19.24
CA SER A 275 8.77 -0.70 18.53
C SER A 275 9.25 -2.05 19.09
N ILE A 276 10.54 -2.18 19.38
CA ILE A 276 11.12 -3.37 20.03
C ILE A 276 10.56 -3.54 21.45
N GLU A 277 10.48 -2.47 22.24
CA GLU A 277 9.92 -2.52 23.60
C GLU A 277 8.46 -2.98 23.61
N GLN A 278 7.65 -2.50 22.66
CA GLN A 278 6.26 -2.92 22.49
C GLN A 278 6.13 -4.38 22.05
N ALA A 279 7.00 -4.86 21.16
CA ALA A 279 7.05 -6.27 20.76
C ALA A 279 7.51 -7.18 21.91
N GLY A 280 8.43 -6.69 22.76
CA GLY A 280 8.95 -7.37 23.95
C GLY A 280 7.93 -7.68 25.03
N ALA A 281 6.78 -7.01 25.02
CA ALA A 281 5.67 -7.27 25.93
C ALA A 281 4.83 -8.50 25.53
N VAL A 282 5.10 -9.13 24.38
CA VAL A 282 4.39 -10.33 23.90
C VAL A 282 5.11 -11.58 24.39
N GLU A 283 4.47 -12.29 25.34
CA GLU A 283 5.04 -13.35 26.19
C GLU A 283 5.58 -14.60 25.43
N ASN A 284 5.31 -14.73 24.13
CA ASN A 284 5.47 -15.99 23.39
C ASN A 284 6.59 -16.03 22.33
N GLN A 285 7.50 -15.04 22.26
CA GLN A 285 8.62 -15.02 21.28
C GLN A 285 9.95 -14.47 21.85
N VAL A 286 10.34 -14.94 23.03
CA VAL A 286 11.54 -14.50 23.78
C VAL A 286 12.86 -14.62 22.97
N ASP A 287 12.98 -15.61 22.08
CA ASP A 287 14.24 -15.86 21.34
C ASP A 287 14.51 -14.84 20.21
N VAL A 288 13.49 -14.42 19.46
CA VAL A 288 13.63 -13.44 18.37
C VAL A 288 13.92 -12.03 18.91
N ILE A 289 13.42 -11.74 20.11
CA ILE A 289 13.61 -10.44 20.79
C ILE A 289 14.98 -10.35 21.47
N LEU A 290 15.56 -11.48 21.87
CA LEU A 290 16.94 -11.56 22.38
C LEU A 290 17.98 -11.20 21.30
N GLU A 291 17.79 -11.59 20.04
CA GLU A 291 18.68 -11.22 18.92
C GLU A 291 18.62 -9.72 18.56
N MET A 292 17.53 -9.03 18.91
CA MET A 292 17.34 -7.61 18.56
C MET A 292 17.76 -6.63 19.65
N LYS A 293 17.98 -7.11 20.88
CA LYS A 293 18.15 -6.24 22.06
C LYS A 293 19.35 -5.30 21.96
N ASP A 294 20.42 -5.75 21.30
CA ASP A 294 21.65 -4.96 21.16
C ASP A 294 21.62 -4.00 19.96
N ARG A 295 20.68 -4.19 19.02
CA ARG A 295 20.61 -3.43 17.76
C ARG A 295 20.37 -1.92 17.97
N PRO A 296 19.47 -1.47 18.87
CA PRO A 296 19.33 -0.05 19.19
C PRO A 296 20.62 0.55 19.74
N THR A 297 21.34 -0.17 20.61
CA THR A 297 22.61 0.29 21.18
C THR A 297 23.68 0.43 20.09
N THR A 298 23.78 -0.54 19.18
CA THR A 298 24.67 -0.47 18.01
C THR A 298 24.31 0.71 17.11
N ALA A 299 23.02 0.94 16.85
CA ALA A 299 22.53 2.05 16.05
C ALA A 299 22.90 3.41 16.69
N THR A 300 22.67 3.58 18.00
CA THR A 300 23.04 4.81 18.74
C THR A 300 24.55 5.03 18.76
N SER A 301 25.35 3.97 18.95
CA SER A 301 26.82 4.05 18.90
C SER A 301 27.29 4.49 17.50
N THR A 302 26.78 3.85 16.45
CA THR A 302 27.14 4.15 15.06
C THR A 302 26.73 5.59 14.69
N LEU A 303 25.59 6.07 15.19
CA LEU A 303 25.17 7.46 14.99
C LEU A 303 26.07 8.46 15.73
N SER A 304 26.59 8.08 16.90
CA SER A 304 27.57 8.88 17.64
C SER A 304 28.90 8.98 16.88
N GLU A 305 29.34 7.88 16.27
CA GLU A 305 30.50 7.88 15.35
C GLU A 305 30.25 8.81 14.16
N ALA A 306 29.04 8.84 13.59
CA ALA A 306 28.70 9.75 12.50
C ALA A 306 28.88 11.22 12.90
N GLN A 307 28.47 11.59 14.12
CA GLN A 307 28.67 12.93 14.67
C GLN A 307 30.16 13.26 14.86
N GLU A 308 30.95 12.28 15.28
CA GLU A 308 32.40 12.44 15.42
C GLU A 308 33.09 12.68 14.08
N PHE A 309 32.79 11.88 13.05
CA PHE A 309 33.30 12.09 11.69
C PHE A 309 32.89 13.47 11.14
N LEU A 310 31.65 13.89 11.38
CA LEU A 310 31.18 15.21 10.98
C LEU A 310 31.98 16.33 11.66
N ASN A 311 32.26 16.20 12.97
CA ASN A 311 33.08 17.17 13.70
C ASN A 311 34.54 17.22 13.22
N GLN A 312 35.05 16.11 12.71
CA GLN A 312 36.38 16.02 12.09
C GLN A 312 36.41 16.54 10.64
N GLY A 313 35.25 16.88 10.06
CA GLY A 313 35.11 17.31 8.67
C GLY A 313 35.12 16.16 7.65
N ASP A 314 35.08 14.90 8.11
CA ASP A 314 34.98 13.73 7.26
C ASP A 314 33.50 13.46 6.90
N LEU A 315 33.06 14.10 5.81
CA LEU A 315 31.69 14.01 5.33
C LEU A 315 31.33 12.59 4.87
N THR A 316 32.29 11.89 4.25
CA THR A 316 32.13 10.54 3.74
C THR A 316 32.04 9.53 4.87
N GLY A 317 32.90 9.64 5.89
CA GLY A 317 32.80 8.86 7.12
C GLY A 317 31.46 9.08 7.83
N ALA A 318 30.99 10.33 7.91
CA ALA A 318 29.72 10.66 8.55
C ALA A 318 28.52 10.04 7.82
N ILE A 319 28.43 10.18 6.50
CA ILE A 319 27.29 9.66 5.73
C ILE A 319 27.24 8.13 5.71
N GLU A 320 28.39 7.45 5.67
CA GLU A 320 28.45 5.99 5.68
C GLU A 320 27.96 5.41 7.02
N ARG A 321 28.25 6.09 8.13
CA ARG A 321 27.72 5.73 9.45
C ARG A 321 26.22 5.96 9.56
N ILE A 322 25.71 7.06 9.01
CA ILE A 322 24.25 7.30 8.92
C ILE A 322 23.58 6.18 8.12
N LYS A 323 24.14 5.83 6.96
CA LYS A 323 23.64 4.75 6.10
C LYS A 323 23.63 3.39 6.81
N THR A 324 24.69 3.08 7.54
CA THR A 324 24.77 1.87 8.37
C THR A 324 23.65 1.85 9.42
N THR A 325 23.43 2.97 10.11
CA THR A 325 22.34 3.11 11.09
C THR A 325 20.95 2.94 10.45
N VAL A 326 20.73 3.51 9.26
CA VAL A 326 19.49 3.31 8.48
C VAL A 326 19.30 1.82 8.12
N GLY A 327 20.36 1.15 7.68
CA GLY A 327 20.33 -0.30 7.40
C GLY A 327 19.94 -1.12 8.63
N ILE A 328 20.56 -0.85 9.78
CA ILE A 328 20.21 -1.51 11.05
C ILE A 328 18.72 -1.31 11.38
N THR A 329 18.20 -0.09 11.16
CA THR A 329 16.81 0.27 11.46
C THR A 329 15.80 -0.49 10.60
N ASN A 330 16.10 -0.60 9.30
CA ASN A 330 15.22 -1.31 8.36
C ASN A 330 15.13 -2.79 8.66
N GLU A 331 16.27 -3.45 8.91
CA GLU A 331 16.27 -4.88 9.25
C GLU A 331 15.48 -5.18 10.53
N VAL A 332 15.56 -4.33 11.56
CA VAL A 332 14.73 -4.49 12.78
C VAL A 332 13.26 -4.39 12.41
N LYS A 333 12.88 -3.38 11.63
CA LYS A 333 11.49 -3.15 11.23
C LYS A 333 10.91 -4.30 10.41
N ASP A 334 11.69 -4.86 9.49
CA ASP A 334 11.29 -6.02 8.69
C ASP A 334 11.08 -7.26 9.57
N THR A 335 11.87 -7.40 10.62
CA THR A 335 11.74 -8.54 11.54
C THR A 335 10.58 -8.34 12.53
N VAL A 336 10.38 -7.13 13.06
CA VAL A 336 9.23 -6.79 13.93
C VAL A 336 7.91 -6.98 13.19
N SER A 337 7.82 -6.55 11.92
CA SER A 337 6.61 -6.76 11.11
C SER A 337 6.32 -8.24 10.82
N HIS A 338 7.35 -9.07 10.62
CA HIS A 338 7.18 -10.53 10.51
C HIS A 338 6.68 -11.18 11.82
N VAL A 339 7.18 -10.71 12.96
CA VAL A 339 6.75 -11.18 14.29
C VAL A 339 5.28 -10.85 14.51
N GLU A 340 4.85 -9.62 14.20
CA GLU A 340 3.45 -9.19 14.33
C GLU A 340 2.50 -9.93 13.37
N ALA A 341 2.90 -10.19 12.12
CA ALA A 341 2.09 -10.94 11.16
C ALA A 341 1.84 -12.40 11.59
N THR A 342 2.78 -13.01 12.31
CA THR A 342 2.65 -14.38 12.83
C THR A 342 1.61 -14.48 13.96
N ILE A 343 1.30 -13.38 14.65
CA ILE A 343 0.31 -13.31 15.74
C ILE A 343 -1.14 -13.26 15.21
N VAL A 344 -1.36 -12.79 13.97
CA VAL A 344 -2.70 -12.54 13.39
C VAL A 344 -3.26 -13.72 12.59
N SER A 345 -2.45 -14.76 12.30
CA SER A 345 -2.95 -15.97 11.64
C SER A 345 -3.36 -17.03 12.68
N PRO A 346 -4.66 -17.26 12.97
CA PRO A 346 -5.04 -18.46 13.68
C PRO A 346 -4.64 -19.66 12.81
N ALA A 347 -3.81 -20.55 13.34
CA ALA A 347 -3.57 -21.84 12.72
C ALA A 347 -4.92 -22.48 12.33
N PRO A 348 -5.06 -23.07 11.13
CA PRO A 348 -6.28 -23.80 10.82
C PRO A 348 -6.45 -24.86 11.90
N VAL A 349 -7.59 -24.80 12.61
CA VAL A 349 -8.00 -25.86 13.52
C VAL A 349 -8.20 -27.10 12.66
N VAL A 350 -7.16 -27.91 12.55
CA VAL A 350 -7.25 -29.24 11.96
C VAL A 350 -8.07 -30.05 12.95
N ASN A 351 -9.38 -30.06 12.73
CA ASN A 351 -10.31 -30.90 13.44
C ASN A 351 -9.98 -32.35 13.03
N SER A 352 -9.05 -32.95 13.77
CA SER A 352 -8.62 -34.33 13.58
C SER A 352 -9.77 -35.22 14.01
N THR A 353 -10.67 -35.50 13.08
CA THR A 353 -11.64 -36.57 13.24
C THR A 353 -10.82 -37.85 13.26
N VAL A 354 -10.64 -38.42 14.46
CA VAL A 354 -9.97 -39.71 14.67
C VAL A 354 -10.77 -40.76 13.91
N VAL A 355 -10.31 -41.10 12.70
CA VAL A 355 -10.77 -42.27 11.98
C VAL A 355 -10.17 -43.48 12.70
N VAL A 356 -11.02 -44.17 13.45
CA VAL A 356 -10.70 -45.49 14.02
C VAL A 356 -10.50 -46.47 12.85
N PRO A 357 -9.32 -47.09 12.69
CA PRO A 357 -9.13 -48.08 11.64
C PRO A 357 -9.82 -49.39 12.03
N GLU A 358 -10.62 -49.90 11.10
CA GLU A 358 -11.24 -51.23 11.11
C GLU A 358 -10.15 -52.32 11.23
N PRO A 359 -10.29 -53.31 12.13
CA PRO A 359 -9.26 -54.33 12.31
C PRO A 359 -9.27 -55.35 11.16
N ALA A 360 -8.09 -55.52 10.55
CA ALA A 360 -7.84 -56.50 9.51
C ALA A 360 -8.15 -57.94 9.96
N ALA A 361 -8.92 -58.67 9.15
CA ALA A 361 -9.16 -60.09 9.31
C ALA A 361 -7.86 -60.88 9.11
N VAL A 362 -7.44 -61.61 10.15
CA VAL A 362 -6.36 -62.60 10.06
C VAL A 362 -6.99 -63.99 10.04
N ASP A 363 -6.91 -64.64 8.88
CA ASP A 363 -7.20 -66.06 8.72
C ASP A 363 -6.19 -66.89 9.53
N VAL A 364 -6.65 -67.54 10.61
CA VAL A 364 -5.88 -68.56 11.34
C VAL A 364 -6.61 -69.89 11.25
N LYS A 365 -5.95 -70.82 10.55
CA LYS A 365 -6.33 -72.22 10.39
C LYS A 365 -6.60 -72.89 11.74
N VAL A 366 -7.79 -73.46 11.87
CA VAL A 366 -8.19 -74.33 12.97
C VAL A 366 -7.40 -75.64 12.89
N ASN A 367 -6.57 -75.90 13.90
CA ASN A 367 -6.00 -77.23 14.15
C ASN A 367 -6.74 -77.84 15.35
N THR A 368 -7.69 -78.71 15.03
CA THR A 368 -8.38 -79.58 15.98
C THR A 368 -7.43 -80.67 16.44
N ASP A 369 -7.05 -80.65 17.72
CA ASP A 369 -6.90 -81.87 18.50
C ASP A 369 -6.76 -81.55 20.00
N VAL A 370 -7.35 -82.45 20.81
CA VAL A 370 -7.15 -82.74 22.24
C VAL A 370 -8.45 -82.74 23.06
N ILE A 371 -9.13 -83.88 22.94
CA ILE A 371 -9.49 -84.83 24.02
C ILE A 371 -10.18 -84.22 25.27
N ILE A 372 -11.49 -84.40 25.35
CA ILE A 372 -12.24 -84.46 26.61
C ILE A 372 -12.68 -85.93 26.81
N LYS A 373 -12.28 -86.51 27.94
CA LYS A 373 -12.63 -87.88 28.38
C LYS A 373 -14.14 -88.01 28.68
N PRO A 374 -14.75 -89.20 28.52
CA PRO A 374 -16.15 -89.42 28.83
C PRO A 374 -16.39 -89.81 30.31
N THR A 375 -17.46 -89.22 30.86
CA THR A 375 -18.43 -89.68 31.88
C THR A 375 -18.05 -90.72 32.94
N ASN A 376 -18.37 -90.40 34.20
CA ASN A 376 -19.47 -91.06 34.93
C ASN A 376 -20.08 -90.12 35.97
#